data_AF-A0A7C2Z883-F1
#
_entry.id   AF-A0A7C2Z883-F1
#
_cell.length_a   1.000
_cell.length_b   1.000
_cell.length_c   1.000
_cell.angle_alpha   90.00
_cell.angle_beta   90.00
_cell.angle_gamma   90.00
#
_symmetry.space_group_name_H-M   'P 1'
#
loop_
_entity.id
_entity.type
_entity.pdbx_description
1 polymer ?
#
loop_
_entity_poly.entity_id
_entity_poly.type
_entity_poly.pdbx_seq_one_letter_code
_entity_poly.pdbx_strand_id
1 'polypeptide(L)'
;MSTWEDRLIKKMDMVKKMNYGDRLSLYSDVRLINLAILESVNGWNQWLSDPAIIDTFTEDELKELFDGFKKVALEFMEMDLKWTTKKGRAGQEQGAGDTFGVR
;
A
#
# COMPACT_ATOMS: atom_id res chain seq x y z
N MET A 1 22.80 -9.72 10.60
CA MET A 1 21.54 -8.95 10.59
C MET A 1 21.29 -8.56 9.15
N SER A 2 20.09 -8.80 8.59
CA SER A 2 19.80 -8.32 7.23
C SER A 2 19.60 -6.81 7.27
N THR A 3 20.12 -6.11 6.26
CA THR A 3 19.92 -4.67 6.14
C THR A 3 18.45 -4.36 5.81
N TRP A 4 18.06 -3.09 5.90
CA TRP A 4 16.76 -2.63 5.39
C TRP A 4 16.60 -2.95 3.91
N GLU A 5 17.65 -2.69 3.13
CA GLU A 5 17.73 -2.97 1.70
C GLU A 5 17.45 -4.45 1.38
N ASP A 6 18.07 -5.39 2.10
CA ASP A 6 17.82 -6.83 1.91
C ASP A 6 16.34 -7.19 2.09
N ARG A 7 15.67 -6.58 3.07
CA ARG A 7 14.25 -6.81 3.34
C ARG A 7 13.38 -6.25 2.22
N LEU A 8 13.72 -5.07 1.70
CA LEU A 8 12.99 -4.43 0.61
C LEU A 8 13.13 -5.25 -0.68
N ILE A 9 14.35 -5.65 -1.06
CA ILE A 9 14.62 -6.50 -2.22
C ILE A 9 13.82 -7.80 -2.14
N LYS A 10 13.86 -8.49 -0.98
CA LYS A 10 13.10 -9.74 -0.80
C LYS A 10 11.60 -9.55 -0.97
N LYS A 11 11.03 -8.43 -0.52
CA LYS A 11 9.61 -8.11 -0.72
C LYS A 11 9.30 -7.80 -2.18
N MET A 12 10.16 -7.06 -2.86
CA MET A 12 10.02 -6.80 -4.30
C MET A 12 9.99 -8.10 -5.08
N ASP A 13 10.91 -9.02 -4.78
CA ASP A 13 10.96 -10.34 -5.41
C ASP A 13 9.72 -11.19 -5.12
N MET A 14 9.22 -11.15 -3.88
CA MET A 14 7.96 -11.80 -3.51
C MET A 14 6.81 -11.27 -4.36
N VAL A 15 6.63 -9.94 -4.44
CA VAL A 15 5.55 -9.31 -5.20
C VAL A 15 5.67 -9.61 -6.70
N LYS A 16 6.89 -9.57 -7.27
CA LYS A 16 7.14 -9.90 -8.69
C LYS A 16 6.79 -11.35 -9.05
N LYS A 17 6.91 -12.28 -8.10
CA LYS A 17 6.65 -13.72 -8.31
C LYS A 17 5.20 -14.12 -8.05
N MET A 18 4.37 -13.23 -7.49
CA MET A 18 2.95 -13.50 -7.28
C MET A 18 2.24 -13.67 -8.61
N ASN A 19 1.43 -14.72 -8.72
CA ASN A 19 0.62 -15.03 -9.90
C ASN A 19 -0.82 -15.29 -9.45
N TYR A 20 -1.77 -15.20 -10.39
CA TYR A 20 -3.16 -15.47 -10.08
C TYR A 20 -3.36 -16.94 -9.70
N GLY A 21 -3.73 -17.18 -8.45
CA GLY A 21 -4.21 -18.48 -7.96
C GLY A 21 -5.74 -18.50 -7.85
N ASP A 22 -6.26 -19.24 -6.87
CA ASP A 22 -7.69 -19.24 -6.59
C ASP A 22 -8.17 -17.93 -5.93
N ARG A 23 -9.48 -17.79 -5.74
CA ARG A 23 -10.06 -16.58 -5.13
C ARG A 23 -9.50 -16.28 -3.74
N LEU A 24 -9.20 -17.29 -2.94
CA LEU A 24 -8.70 -17.11 -1.57
C LEU A 24 -7.21 -16.71 -1.57
N SER A 25 -6.42 -17.30 -2.47
CA SER A 25 -5.01 -16.93 -2.65
C SER A 25 -4.91 -15.49 -3.14
N LEU A 26 -5.73 -15.10 -4.13
CA LEU A 26 -5.78 -13.72 -4.64
C LEU A 26 -6.09 -12.70 -3.53
N TYR A 27 -7.05 -13.00 -2.67
CA TYR A 27 -7.40 -12.11 -1.55
C TYR A 27 -6.23 -11.99 -0.55
N SER A 28 -5.59 -13.12 -0.25
CA SER A 28 -4.41 -13.16 0.61
C SER A 28 -3.24 -12.36 0.02
N ASP A 29 -3.01 -12.50 -1.28
CA ASP A 29 -1.95 -11.79 -2.00
C ASP A 29 -2.17 -10.28 -2.00
N VAL A 30 -3.40 -9.80 -2.24
CA VAL A 30 -3.74 -8.37 -2.11
C VAL A 30 -3.43 -7.86 -0.71
N ARG A 31 -3.78 -8.62 0.33
CA ARG A 31 -3.46 -8.25 1.73
C ARG A 31 -1.95 -8.20 1.97
N LEU A 32 -1.20 -9.17 1.47
CA LEU A 32 0.26 -9.22 1.60
C LEU A 32 0.96 -8.05 0.89
N ILE A 33 0.49 -7.68 -0.31
CA ILE A 33 0.99 -6.51 -1.04
C ILE A 33 0.74 -5.24 -0.23
N ASN A 34 -0.47 -5.05 0.31
CA ASN A 34 -0.78 -3.88 1.14
C ASN A 34 0.12 -3.78 2.39
N LEU A 35 0.41 -4.91 3.05
CA LEU A 35 1.35 -4.94 4.18
C LEU A 35 2.78 -4.61 3.75
N ALA A 36 3.21 -5.08 2.57
CA ALA A 36 4.52 -4.72 2.03
C ALA A 36 4.64 -3.21 1.75
N ILE A 37 3.57 -2.58 1.26
CA ILE A 37 3.50 -1.12 1.09
C ILE A 37 3.61 -0.41 2.45
N LEU A 38 2.83 -0.82 3.45
CA LEU A 38 2.88 -0.23 4.81
C LEU A 38 4.28 -0.29 5.41
N GLU A 39 4.96 -1.43 5.29
CA GLU A 39 6.32 -1.57 5.79
C GLU A 39 7.31 -0.65 5.05
N SER A 40 7.14 -0.46 3.73
CA SER A 40 7.93 0.51 2.95
C SER A 40 7.72 1.95 3.45
N VAL A 41 6.47 2.34 3.67
CA VAL A 41 6.11 3.67 4.22
C VAL A 41 6.72 3.86 5.61
N ASN A 42 6.70 2.84 6.47
CA ASN A 42 7.36 2.92 7.79
C ASN A 42 8.88 3.11 7.68
N GLY A 43 9.54 2.45 6.72
CA GLY A 43 10.95 2.65 6.45
C GLY A 43 11.26 4.08 6.03
N TRP A 44 10.45 4.65 5.14
CA TRP A 44 10.54 6.06 4.75
C TRP A 44 10.32 7.01 5.93
N ASN A 45 9.30 6.77 6.77
CA ASN A 45 9.05 7.59 7.96
C ASN A 45 10.24 7.56 8.94
N GLN A 46 10.82 6.39 9.16
CA GLN A 46 12.01 6.26 10.01
C GLN A 46 13.20 7.03 9.41
N TRP A 47 13.44 6.89 8.10
CA TRP A 47 14.55 7.54 7.42
C TRP A 47 14.39 9.07 7.33
N LEU A 48 13.20 9.57 7.01
CA LEU A 48 12.87 11.00 6.99
C LEU A 48 12.84 11.64 8.38
N SER A 49 12.73 10.84 9.45
CA SER A 49 12.77 11.37 10.82
C SER A 49 14.16 11.76 11.29
N ASP A 50 15.22 11.33 10.58
CA ASP A 50 16.60 11.73 10.86
C ASP A 50 16.89 13.11 10.27
N PRO A 51 17.08 14.17 11.08
CA PRO A 51 17.33 15.51 10.57
C PRO A 51 18.64 15.62 9.80
N ALA A 52 19.61 14.74 10.04
CA ALA A 52 20.88 14.77 9.32
C ALA A 52 20.73 14.35 7.85
N ILE A 53 19.64 13.67 7.51
CA ILE A 53 19.41 13.20 6.14
C ILE A 53 19.14 14.37 5.20
N ILE A 54 18.51 15.45 5.67
CA ILE A 54 18.10 16.58 4.80
C ILE A 54 19.32 17.30 4.20
N ASP A 55 20.41 17.39 4.95
CA ASP A 55 21.65 18.04 4.54
C ASP A 55 22.42 17.22 3.49
N THR A 56 21.99 15.98 3.22
CA THR A 56 22.59 15.11 2.19
C THR A 56 22.00 15.31 0.80
N PHE A 57 20.90 16.06 0.68
CA PHE A 57 20.21 16.29 -0.59
C PHE A 57 20.48 17.68 -1.16
N THR A 58 20.63 17.75 -2.47
CA THR A 58 20.46 18.99 -3.24
C THR A 58 18.98 19.33 -3.38
N GLU A 59 18.67 20.60 -3.68
CA GLU A 59 17.29 21.03 -3.92
C GLU A 59 16.64 20.28 -5.09
N ASP A 60 17.41 19.96 -6.13
CA ASP A 60 16.90 19.24 -7.31
C ASP A 60 16.59 17.77 -6.99
N GLU A 61 17.39 17.10 -6.17
CA GLU A 61 17.07 15.75 -5.68
C GLU A 61 15.82 15.75 -4.78
N LEU A 62 15.62 16.79 -3.96
CA LEU A 62 14.38 16.94 -3.17
C LEU A 62 13.15 17.14 -4.07
N LYS A 63 13.28 17.89 -5.17
CA LYS A 63 12.18 18.05 -6.14
C LYS A 63 11.86 16.72 -6.83
N GLU A 64 12.87 15.97 -7.25
CA GLU A 64 12.68 14.63 -7.83
C GLU A 64 11.98 13.69 -6.85
N LEU A 65 12.43 13.67 -5.59
CA LEU A 65 11.81 12.87 -4.53
C LEU A 65 10.35 13.28 -4.29
N PHE A 66 10.08 14.58 -4.22
CA PHE A 66 8.73 15.12 -4.03
C PHE A 66 7.79 14.71 -5.17
N ASP A 67 8.19 14.88 -6.41
CA ASP A 67 7.36 14.56 -7.58
C ASP A 67 7.08 13.04 -7.66
N GLY A 68 8.09 12.22 -7.33
CA GLY A 68 7.94 10.77 -7.23
C GLY A 68 6.91 10.35 -6.17
N PHE A 69 7.03 10.87 -4.95
CA PHE A 69 6.08 10.58 -3.87
C PHE A 69 4.67 11.07 -4.19
N LYS A 70 4.55 12.29 -4.72
CA LYS A 70 3.26 12.88 -5.07
C LYS A 70 2.53 12.01 -6.09
N LYS A 71 3.22 11.53 -7.11
CA LYS A 71 2.64 10.63 -8.12
C LYS A 71 2.14 9.32 -7.50
N VAL A 72 3.00 8.63 -6.75
CA VAL A 72 2.66 7.34 -6.12
C VAL A 72 1.51 7.49 -5.13
N ALA A 73 1.50 8.57 -4.33
CA ALA A 73 0.45 8.83 -3.36
C ALA A 73 -0.91 9.03 -4.03
N LEU A 74 -0.98 9.82 -5.11
CA LEU A 74 -2.22 10.03 -5.85
C LEU A 74 -2.75 8.73 -6.46
N GLU A 75 -1.90 7.98 -7.16
CA GLU A 75 -2.30 6.70 -7.77
C GLU A 75 -2.81 5.69 -6.72
N PHE A 76 -2.15 5.61 -5.56
CA PHE A 76 -2.55 4.72 -4.48
C PHE A 76 -3.87 5.15 -3.83
N MET A 77 -4.04 6.45 -3.53
CA MET A 77 -5.28 6.98 -2.93
C MET A 77 -6.49 6.86 -3.87
N GLU A 78 -6.31 7.06 -5.18
CA GLU A 78 -7.37 6.86 -6.16
C GLU A 78 -7.82 5.39 -6.21
N MET A 79 -6.87 4.46 -6.19
CA MET A 79 -7.15 3.03 -6.12
C MET A 79 -7.89 2.68 -4.82
N ASP A 80 -7.41 3.17 -3.68
CA ASP A 80 -8.02 2.94 -2.36
C ASP A 80 -9.47 3.42 -2.35
N LEU A 81 -9.70 4.69 -2.72
CA LEU A 81 -11.03 5.29 -2.79
C LEU A 81 -11.99 4.49 -3.67
N LYS A 82 -11.52 4.05 -4.85
CA LYS A 82 -12.31 3.25 -5.78
C LYS A 82 -12.81 1.95 -5.14
N TRP A 83 -11.93 1.21 -4.46
CA TRP A 83 -12.26 -0.12 -3.96
C TRP A 83 -12.92 -0.11 -2.59
N THR A 84 -12.51 0.76 -1.68
CA THR A 84 -13.15 0.91 -0.37
C THR A 84 -14.57 1.44 -0.48
N THR A 85 -14.81 2.41 -1.38
CA THR A 85 -16.18 2.90 -1.64
C THR A 85 -17.04 1.84 -2.31
N LYS A 86 -16.53 1.14 -3.33
CA LYS A 86 -17.26 0.07 -4.03
C LYS A 86 -17.65 -1.06 -3.09
N LYS A 87 -16.76 -1.45 -2.17
CA LYS A 87 -17.05 -2.49 -1.16
C LYS A 87 -17.89 -1.99 -0.01
N GLY A 88 -17.72 -0.73 0.41
CA GLY A 88 -18.58 -0.09 1.42
C GLY A 88 -20.04 -0.04 0.99
N ARG A 89 -20.30 0.31 -0.29
CA ARG A 89 -21.66 0.26 -0.88
C ARG A 89 -22.22 -1.15 -1.00
N ALA A 90 -21.42 -2.11 -1.47
CA ALA A 90 -21.84 -3.51 -1.56
C ALA A 90 -22.17 -4.13 -0.18
N GLY A 91 -21.45 -3.73 0.88
CA GLY A 91 -21.75 -4.14 2.26
C GLY A 91 -23.03 -3.50 2.81
N GLN A 92 -23.35 -2.26 2.41
CA GLN A 92 -24.60 -1.57 2.76
C GLN A 92 -25.82 -2.17 2.02
N GLU A 93 -25.67 -2.55 0.76
CA GLU A 93 -26.72 -3.23 -0.02
C GLU A 93 -27.00 -4.64 0.52
N GLN A 94 -25.97 -5.36 1.00
CA GLN A 94 -26.15 -6.66 1.67
C GLN A 94 -26.78 -6.52 3.06
N GLY A 95 -26.51 -5.44 3.80
CA GLY A 95 -27.17 -5.15 5.08
C GLY A 95 -28.60 -4.62 4.97
N ALA A 96 -28.97 -4.02 3.82
CA ALA A 96 -30.32 -3.54 3.54
C ALA A 96 -31.26 -4.65 2.99
N GLY A 97 -30.70 -5.78 2.57
CA GLY A 97 -31.46 -6.95 2.11
C GLY A 97 -31.95 -7.87 3.24
N ASP A 98 -31.39 -7.76 4.45
CA ASP A 98 -31.70 -8.62 5.60
C ASP A 98 -32.78 -8.05 6.54
N THR A 99 -33.47 -6.96 6.16
CA THR A 99 -34.61 -6.44 6.92
C THR A 99 -35.96 -6.91 6.40
N PHE A 100 -36.13 -8.18 6.02
CA PHE A 100 -37.46 -8.80 5.94
C PHE A 100 -37.36 -10.32 6.18
N GLY A 101 -37.54 -10.74 7.43
CA GLY A 101 -37.50 -12.14 7.84
C GLY A 101 -38.01 -12.40 9.26
N VAL A 102 -39.21 -11.91 9.57
CA VAL A 102 -40.21 -12.40 10.56
C VAL A 102 -39.72 -13.43 11.60
N ARG A 103 -39.55 -13.00 12.86
CA ARG A 103 -40.42 -13.33 14.01
C ARG A 103 -40.05 -12.52 15.25
#